data_AF-A0A2V0P112-F1
#
_entry.id   AF-A0A2V0P112-F1
#
_cell.length_a   1.000
_cell.length_b   1.000
_cell.length_c   1.000
_cell.angle_alpha   90.00
_cell.angle_beta   90.00
_cell.angle_gamma   90.00
#
_symmetry.space_group_name_H-M   'P 1'
#
loop_
_entity.id
_entity.type
_entity.pdbx_description
1 polymer ?
#
loop_
_entity_poly.entity_id
_entity_poly.type
_entity_poly.pdbx_seq_one_letter_code
_entity_poly.pdbx_strand_id
1 'polypeptide(L)'
;MPPTTRAAARAHAAAAAAALPHDLLARICSFLPPGDAILTVPRLNKAWAAAAAPRIAGVRKAWTALKEVPRPVWLRCRDYHSFSIPLWALQEAWPQLTRYQRAQAAARAACHGDLPTLRWALPQQDDDGNLFCAAAAAGGQLEALQCARALGCEWSDSTCTEATGGGHLAVLQWLRAQQPPCPWDEWTCAEAGRGGHLAMLQWLRTQQPPCPWDEWTCTEGAKGGHLAVLQWARAQQPPCPWDEYTCSAAARSGQLAVLQWARAQQPPCPWDEYTCSAAASSGQLAVLQWARAQQPPCPWDRTTCIEAARGGHLAVLQWLRAQQPPCPWDEETCTAAAFGGRVAMLQWLCAQQPPCPWDEETCSAAAEGGHLGVLQWLRAQQPPCPWDERTCIEAARGGHLAVLQWARAQQPPCAWDEWVCTIAALGGHLAVLQWVRAQQPPCPWNAAFCYGITEDAAAAQWIRAQAALEGVAV
;
A
#
# COMPACT_ATOMS: atom_id res chain seq x y z
N MET A 1 49.71 55.70 -17.03
CA MET A 1 48.37 55.13 -16.76
C MET A 1 48.49 54.18 -15.58
N PRO A 2 47.87 54.41 -14.41
CA PRO A 2 47.70 53.35 -13.43
C PRO A 2 46.46 52.51 -13.80
N PRO A 3 46.50 51.18 -13.65
CA PRO A 3 45.44 50.29 -14.12
C PRO A 3 44.29 50.14 -13.10
N THR A 4 43.08 50.36 -13.60
CA THR A 4 41.85 49.59 -13.35
C THR A 4 41.52 49.13 -11.91
N THR A 5 40.72 49.96 -11.23
CA THR A 5 39.89 49.61 -10.05
C THR A 5 38.98 48.39 -10.26
N ARG A 6 38.72 47.99 -11.52
CA ARG A 6 37.89 46.84 -11.88
C ARG A 6 38.60 45.48 -11.74
N ALA A 7 39.93 45.45 -11.89
CA ALA A 7 40.71 44.22 -11.71
C ALA A 7 40.92 43.90 -10.23
N ALA A 8 41.15 44.93 -9.39
CA ALA A 8 41.21 44.80 -7.94
C ALA A 8 39.87 44.36 -7.33
N ALA A 9 38.74 44.89 -7.83
CA ALA A 9 37.40 44.46 -7.39
C ALA A 9 37.08 43.02 -7.80
N ARG A 10 37.50 42.58 -9.00
CA ARG A 10 37.38 41.17 -9.43
C ARG A 10 38.31 40.23 -8.66
N ALA A 11 39.52 40.69 -8.32
CA ALA A 11 40.44 39.94 -7.46
C ALA A 11 39.93 39.85 -6.02
N HIS A 12 39.25 40.89 -5.51
CA HIS A 12 38.62 40.85 -4.19
C HIS A 12 37.38 39.94 -4.16
N ALA A 13 36.57 39.92 -5.23
CA ALA A 13 35.47 38.98 -5.39
C ALA A 13 35.96 37.53 -5.59
N ALA A 14 37.08 37.33 -6.29
CA ALA A 14 37.71 36.02 -6.46
C ALA A 14 38.44 35.54 -5.18
N ALA A 15 38.97 36.45 -4.35
CA ALA A 15 39.57 36.14 -3.05
C ALA A 15 38.52 35.96 -1.94
N ALA A 16 37.34 36.58 -2.07
CA ALA A 16 36.17 36.30 -1.22
C ALA A 16 35.49 34.95 -1.57
N ALA A 17 35.81 34.37 -2.72
CA ALA A 17 35.58 32.96 -3.04
C ALA A 17 36.69 32.05 -2.46
N ALA A 18 37.37 32.48 -1.39
CA ALA A 18 38.10 31.58 -0.51
C ALA A 18 37.16 30.45 -0.09
N ALA A 19 37.58 29.21 -0.35
CA ALA A 19 36.83 27.99 -0.11
C ALA A 19 36.08 28.08 1.23
N LEU A 20 34.75 28.16 1.17
CA LEU A 20 33.90 28.10 2.35
C LEU A 20 34.34 26.89 3.18
N PRO A 21 34.51 27.03 4.51
CA PRO A 21 34.94 25.92 5.37
C PRO A 21 34.08 24.69 5.09
N HIS A 22 34.71 23.51 4.98
CA HIS A 22 34.00 22.26 4.66
C HIS A 22 32.81 22.03 5.61
N ASP A 23 32.93 22.45 6.86
CA ASP A 23 31.88 22.37 7.88
C ASP A 23 30.69 23.28 7.57
N LEU A 24 30.92 24.48 7.01
CA LEU A 24 29.87 25.41 6.63
C LEU A 24 29.09 24.90 5.41
N LEU A 25 29.79 24.31 4.43
CA LEU A 25 29.15 23.71 3.26
C LEU A 25 28.41 22.42 3.61
N ALA A 26 28.95 21.58 4.49
CA ALA A 26 28.23 20.41 5.01
C ALA A 26 26.95 20.83 5.75
N ARG A 27 27.01 21.95 6.49
CA ARG A 27 25.85 22.54 7.16
C ARG A 27 24.84 23.10 6.16
N ILE A 28 25.27 23.76 5.09
CA ILE A 28 24.39 24.20 3.98
C ILE A 28 23.72 23.00 3.32
N CYS A 29 24.47 21.93 3.03
CA CYS A 29 23.92 20.69 2.47
C CYS A 29 22.92 20.00 3.41
N SER A 30 23.04 20.22 4.72
CA SER A 30 22.05 19.73 5.70
C SER A 30 20.73 20.52 5.70
N PHE A 31 20.68 21.67 5.03
CA PHE A 31 19.44 22.43 4.84
C PHE A 31 18.84 22.24 3.45
N LEU A 32 19.52 21.52 2.55
CA LEU A 32 18.97 21.22 1.23
C LEU A 32 17.74 20.30 1.33
N PRO A 33 16.73 20.52 0.46
CA PRO A 33 15.63 19.59 0.29
C PRO A 33 16.15 18.16 0.06
N PRO A 34 15.40 17.12 0.48
CA PRO A 34 15.91 15.75 0.40
C PRO A 34 16.31 15.31 -1.02
N GLY A 35 15.63 15.82 -2.06
CA GLY A 35 16.01 15.60 -3.45
C GLY A 35 17.37 16.16 -3.81
N ASP A 36 17.65 17.40 -3.42
CA ASP A 36 18.97 18.02 -3.62
C ASP A 36 20.06 17.34 -2.80
N ALA A 37 19.75 16.96 -1.57
CA ALA A 37 20.67 16.20 -0.73
C ALA A 37 21.06 14.85 -1.36
N ILE A 38 20.14 14.20 -2.08
CA ILE A 38 20.36 12.88 -2.68
C ILE A 38 20.98 12.97 -4.08
N LEU A 39 20.55 13.91 -4.91
CA LEU A 39 20.92 13.96 -6.32
C LEU A 39 22.00 15.02 -6.60
N THR A 40 21.96 16.15 -5.91
CA THR A 40 22.88 17.28 -6.13
C THR A 40 24.18 17.08 -5.35
N VAL A 41 24.11 16.80 -4.04
CA VAL A 41 25.30 16.74 -3.17
C VAL A 41 26.35 15.71 -3.61
N PRO A 42 26.00 14.47 -4.02
CA PRO A 42 27.00 13.50 -4.46
C PRO A 42 27.74 13.87 -5.75
N ARG A 43 27.13 14.72 -6.60
CA ARG A 43 27.72 15.18 -7.87
C ARG A 43 28.69 16.35 -7.69
N LEU A 44 28.68 17.02 -6.54
CA LEU A 44 29.54 18.19 -6.28
C LEU A 44 30.98 17.81 -5.91
N ASN A 45 31.19 16.84 -5.01
CA ASN A 45 32.52 16.37 -4.59
C ASN A 45 32.43 15.01 -3.85
N LYS A 46 33.43 14.12 -4.01
CA LYS A 46 33.56 12.86 -3.27
C LYS A 46 33.56 13.03 -1.75
N ALA A 47 34.23 14.06 -1.22
CA ALA A 47 34.28 14.32 0.22
C ALA A 47 32.89 14.69 0.77
N TRP A 48 32.09 15.43 0.01
CA TRP A 48 30.73 15.83 0.41
C TRP A 48 29.72 14.70 0.22
N ALA A 49 29.91 13.85 -0.80
CA ALA A 49 29.16 12.61 -0.94
C ALA A 49 29.32 11.71 0.29
N ALA A 50 30.55 11.58 0.81
CA ALA A 50 30.84 10.83 2.03
C ALA A 50 30.20 11.48 3.27
N ALA A 51 30.27 12.81 3.41
CA ALA A 51 29.67 13.53 4.52
C ALA A 51 28.12 13.48 4.53
N ALA A 52 27.49 13.44 3.35
CA ALA A 52 26.03 13.37 3.21
C ALA A 52 25.46 11.95 3.29
N ALA A 53 26.30 10.91 3.17
CA ALA A 53 25.88 9.51 3.15
C ALA A 53 24.99 9.09 4.34
N PRO A 54 25.25 9.50 5.60
CA PRO A 54 24.37 9.17 6.73
C PRO A 54 22.96 9.77 6.59
N ARG A 55 22.87 11.02 6.11
CA ARG A 55 21.58 11.69 5.85
C ARG A 55 20.84 11.01 4.71
N ILE A 56 21.53 10.67 3.62
CA ILE A 56 20.95 9.96 2.47
C ILE A 56 20.40 8.59 2.91
N ALA A 57 21.15 7.86 3.74
CA ALA A 57 20.69 6.61 4.33
C ALA A 57 19.46 6.82 5.22
N GLY A 58 19.44 7.89 6.02
CA GLY A 58 18.27 8.27 6.83
C GLY A 58 17.02 8.56 6.00
N VAL A 59 17.14 9.34 4.92
CA VAL A 59 16.02 9.64 4.02
C VAL A 59 15.51 8.37 3.32
N ARG A 60 16.41 7.50 2.86
CA ARG A 60 16.05 6.20 2.27
C ARG A 60 15.34 5.29 3.28
N LYS A 61 15.80 5.27 4.53
CA LYS A 61 15.19 4.50 5.61
C LYS A 61 13.79 5.02 5.98
N ALA A 62 13.62 6.34 6.05
CA ALA A 62 12.30 6.95 6.26
C ALA A 62 11.33 6.59 5.13
N TRP A 63 11.82 6.56 3.88
CA TRP A 63 11.04 6.15 2.72
C TRP A 63 10.64 4.68 2.74
N THR A 64 11.54 3.77 3.11
CA THR A 64 11.19 2.34 3.25
C THR A 64 10.14 2.13 4.34
N ALA A 65 10.24 2.84 5.47
CA ALA A 65 9.25 2.76 6.54
C ALA A 65 7.86 3.28 6.12
N LEU A 66 7.79 4.31 5.27
CA LEU A 66 6.52 4.82 4.73
C LEU A 66 5.83 3.83 3.77
N LYS A 67 6.59 2.95 3.09
CA LYS A 67 6.04 1.90 2.23
C LYS A 67 5.39 0.76 2.99
N GLU A 68 5.81 0.53 4.23
CA GLU A 68 5.36 -0.60 5.06
C GLU A 68 4.02 -0.34 5.77
N VAL A 69 3.50 0.90 5.76
CA VAL A 69 2.21 1.22 6.38
C VAL A 69 1.06 0.83 5.43
N PRO A 70 0.24 -0.19 5.75
CA PRO A 70 -0.89 -0.57 4.91
C PRO A 70 -1.96 0.54 4.97
N ARG A 71 -2.19 1.22 3.84
CA ARG A 71 -3.35 2.11 3.62
C ARG A 71 -4.18 1.60 2.44
N PRO A 72 -5.51 1.74 2.46
CA PRO A 72 -6.38 1.21 1.39
C PRO A 72 -5.98 1.74 0.01
N VAL A 73 -6.22 0.90 -1.00
CA VAL A 73 -5.73 1.02 -2.40
C VAL A 73 -6.18 2.32 -3.09
N TRP A 74 -7.22 2.98 -2.57
CA TRP A 74 -7.84 4.17 -3.18
C TRP A 74 -7.20 5.50 -2.78
N LEU A 75 -6.31 5.53 -1.77
CA LEU A 75 -5.53 6.73 -1.41
C LEU A 75 -4.31 6.86 -2.35
N ARG A 76 -4.42 7.74 -3.35
CA ARG A 76 -3.32 8.10 -4.28
C ARG A 76 -2.13 8.79 -3.58
N CYS A 77 -2.31 9.25 -2.34
CA CYS A 77 -1.26 9.79 -1.46
C CYS A 77 0.06 8.99 -1.42
N ARG A 78 0.03 7.66 -1.65
CA ARG A 78 1.24 6.80 -1.69
C ARG A 78 2.31 7.33 -2.64
N ASP A 79 1.93 7.97 -3.75
CA ASP A 79 2.86 8.36 -4.80
C ASP A 79 3.61 9.68 -4.51
N TYR A 80 3.12 10.50 -3.57
CA TYR A 80 3.61 11.86 -3.35
C TYR A 80 4.51 12.03 -2.11
N HIS A 81 4.55 11.05 -1.21
CA HIS A 81 5.40 11.10 0.00
C HIS A 81 6.91 11.08 -0.32
N SER A 82 7.28 10.78 -1.56
CA SER A 82 8.66 10.92 -2.03
C SER A 82 9.01 12.40 -2.22
N PHE A 83 10.22 12.80 -1.84
CA PHE A 83 10.73 14.17 -2.01
C PHE A 83 10.64 14.66 -3.47
N SER A 84 10.53 15.98 -3.66
CA SER A 84 10.62 16.59 -4.99
C SER A 84 12.01 16.35 -5.62
N ILE A 85 12.03 16.08 -6.92
CA ILE A 85 13.26 15.90 -7.69
C ILE A 85 13.76 17.29 -8.11
N PRO A 86 15.04 17.64 -7.89
CA PRO A 86 15.58 18.92 -8.33
C PRO A 86 15.37 19.13 -9.84
N LEU A 87 14.97 20.34 -10.21
CA LEU A 87 14.61 20.69 -11.59
C LEU A 87 15.68 20.28 -12.62
N TRP A 88 16.97 20.48 -12.33
CA TRP A 88 18.06 20.12 -13.25
C TRP A 88 18.10 18.61 -13.54
N ALA A 89 17.89 17.78 -12.51
CA ALA A 89 17.94 16.33 -12.64
C ALA A 89 16.72 15.83 -13.41
N LEU A 90 15.58 16.46 -13.16
CA LEU A 90 14.36 16.17 -13.87
C LEU A 90 14.48 16.56 -15.35
N GLN A 91 15.05 17.72 -15.67
CA GLN A 91 15.33 18.18 -17.03
C GLN A 91 16.25 17.22 -17.80
N GLU A 92 17.31 16.72 -17.16
CA GLU A 92 18.25 15.76 -17.76
C GLU A 92 17.57 14.42 -18.10
N ALA A 93 16.70 13.94 -17.21
CA ALA A 93 16.02 12.66 -17.36
C ALA A 93 14.73 12.73 -18.19
N TRP A 94 14.10 13.90 -18.33
CA TRP A 94 12.76 14.09 -18.89
C TRP A 94 12.48 13.35 -20.21
N PRO A 95 13.39 13.36 -21.21
CA PRO A 95 13.15 12.68 -22.48
C PRO A 95 13.01 11.16 -22.35
N GLN A 96 13.60 10.57 -21.31
CA GLN A 96 13.61 9.12 -21.05
C GLN A 96 12.43 8.68 -20.15
N LEU A 97 11.72 9.63 -19.54
CA LEU A 97 10.61 9.32 -18.64
C LEU A 97 9.32 9.02 -19.40
N THR A 98 8.56 8.04 -18.91
CA THR A 98 7.22 7.75 -19.38
C THR A 98 6.23 8.84 -18.97
N ARG A 99 5.06 8.91 -19.63
CA ARG A 99 3.97 9.86 -19.28
C ARG A 99 3.61 9.79 -17.79
N TYR A 100 3.45 8.57 -17.26
CA TYR A 100 3.14 8.34 -15.86
C TYR A 100 4.25 8.83 -14.91
N GLN A 101 5.51 8.58 -15.25
CA GLN A 101 6.65 9.04 -14.45
C GLN A 101 6.76 10.58 -14.42
N ARG A 102 6.47 11.25 -15.54
CA ARG A 102 6.43 12.71 -15.63
C ARG A 102 5.29 13.29 -14.78
N ALA A 103 4.09 12.72 -14.86
CA ALA A 103 2.95 13.11 -14.03
C ALA A 103 3.24 12.92 -12.54
N GLN A 104 3.85 11.78 -12.14
CA GLN A 104 4.27 11.58 -10.75
C GLN A 104 5.31 12.62 -10.29
N ALA A 105 6.29 12.95 -11.12
CA ALA A 105 7.31 13.95 -10.76
C ALA A 105 6.69 15.33 -10.54
N ALA A 106 5.77 15.76 -11.42
CA ALA A 106 5.03 17.00 -11.27
C ALA A 106 4.12 16.99 -10.03
N ALA A 107 3.44 15.88 -9.74
CA ALA A 107 2.60 15.75 -8.55
C ALA A 107 3.43 15.78 -7.25
N ARG A 108 4.64 15.21 -7.24
CA ARG A 108 5.59 15.37 -6.12
C ARG A 108 6.01 16.82 -5.95
N ALA A 109 6.34 17.51 -7.03
CA ALA A 109 6.67 18.94 -6.96
C ALA A 109 5.51 19.76 -6.36
N ALA A 110 4.27 19.45 -6.74
CA ALA A 110 3.06 20.06 -6.18
C ALA A 110 2.92 19.80 -4.67
N CYS A 111 3.06 18.54 -4.24
CA CYS A 111 2.94 18.12 -2.83
C CYS A 111 4.03 18.74 -1.94
N HIS A 112 5.24 18.96 -2.46
CA HIS A 112 6.36 19.53 -1.68
C HIS A 112 6.54 21.04 -1.88
N GLY A 113 5.68 21.71 -2.65
CA GLY A 113 5.73 23.16 -2.84
C GLY A 113 6.88 23.63 -3.74
N ASP A 114 7.42 22.74 -4.58
CA ASP A 114 8.50 23.05 -5.52
C ASP A 114 7.94 23.78 -6.76
N LEU A 115 7.67 25.08 -6.58
CA LEU A 115 7.12 25.94 -7.62
C LEU A 115 7.97 26.01 -8.91
N PRO A 116 9.32 26.09 -8.85
CA PRO A 116 10.15 26.05 -10.05
C PRO A 116 9.93 24.79 -10.88
N THR A 117 9.96 23.62 -10.24
CA THR A 117 9.74 22.35 -10.94
C THR A 117 8.32 22.23 -11.46
N LEU A 118 7.34 22.64 -10.66
CA LEU A 118 5.92 22.59 -11.02
C LEU A 118 5.62 23.47 -12.26
N ARG A 119 6.09 24.71 -12.28
CA ARG A 119 5.90 25.64 -13.41
C ARG A 119 6.55 25.18 -14.69
N TRP A 120 7.68 24.47 -14.59
CA TRP A 120 8.37 23.92 -15.74
C TRP A 120 7.69 22.63 -16.24
N ALA A 121 7.29 21.73 -15.35
CA ALA A 121 6.81 20.40 -15.69
C ALA A 121 5.36 20.37 -16.19
N LEU A 122 4.46 21.20 -15.63
CA LEU A 122 3.03 21.17 -15.94
C LEU A 122 2.70 21.54 -17.40
N PRO A 123 3.26 22.60 -18.02
CA PRO A 123 2.96 22.95 -19.41
C PRO A 123 3.41 21.90 -20.44
N GLN A 124 4.18 20.91 -20.01
CA GLN A 124 4.70 19.82 -20.84
C GLN A 124 3.92 18.51 -20.65
N GLN A 125 2.78 18.53 -19.93
CA GLN A 125 1.90 17.38 -19.77
C GLN A 125 0.74 17.45 -20.78
N ASP A 126 0.36 16.28 -21.29
CA ASP A 126 -0.78 16.11 -22.20
C ASP A 126 -2.08 15.73 -21.46
N ASP A 127 -2.14 15.81 -20.13
CA ASP A 127 -3.32 15.43 -19.31
C ASP A 127 -3.53 16.39 -18.14
N ASP A 128 -4.60 17.19 -18.22
CA ASP A 128 -4.97 18.23 -17.25
C ASP A 128 -5.96 17.73 -16.19
N GLY A 129 -5.69 16.54 -15.65
CA GLY A 129 -6.51 15.96 -14.59
C GLY A 129 -6.44 16.73 -13.26
N ASN A 130 -7.29 16.34 -12.32
CA ASN A 130 -7.34 16.84 -10.94
C ASN A 130 -6.11 16.48 -10.06
N LEU A 131 -5.17 15.69 -10.60
CA LEU A 131 -4.06 15.08 -9.88
C LEU A 131 -3.17 16.09 -9.16
N PHE A 132 -2.80 17.18 -9.82
CA PHE A 132 -1.81 18.14 -9.31
C PHE A 132 -2.41 19.03 -8.21
N CYS A 133 -3.67 19.42 -8.38
CA CYS A 133 -4.44 20.11 -7.34
C CYS A 133 -4.59 19.21 -6.10
N ALA A 134 -4.97 17.95 -6.29
CA ALA A 134 -5.07 16.97 -5.20
C ALA A 134 -3.72 16.75 -4.50
N ALA A 135 -2.61 16.65 -5.25
CA ALA A 135 -1.28 16.50 -4.67
C ALA A 135 -0.81 17.74 -3.89
N ALA A 136 -1.03 18.95 -4.41
CA ALA A 136 -0.73 20.19 -3.68
C ALA A 136 -1.57 20.31 -2.39
N ALA A 137 -2.85 19.90 -2.47
CA ALA A 137 -3.75 19.84 -1.33
C ALA A 137 -3.28 18.85 -0.27
N ALA A 138 -2.90 17.63 -0.65
CA ALA A 138 -2.35 16.61 0.24
C ALA A 138 -1.10 17.07 0.99
N GLY A 139 -0.25 17.88 0.35
CA GLY A 139 0.96 18.43 0.95
C GLY A 139 0.78 19.76 1.70
N GLY A 140 -0.43 20.32 1.70
CA GLY A 140 -0.74 21.59 2.36
C GLY A 140 -0.15 22.82 1.68
N GLN A 141 0.21 22.72 0.39
CA GLN A 141 0.95 23.73 -0.35
C GLN A 141 0.01 24.66 -1.10
N LEU A 142 -0.43 25.73 -0.43
CA LEU A 142 -1.40 26.68 -1.00
C LEU A 142 -0.87 27.37 -2.26
N GLU A 143 0.39 27.79 -2.27
CA GLU A 143 1.03 28.45 -3.40
C GLU A 143 1.16 27.52 -4.61
N ALA A 144 1.45 26.24 -4.36
CA ALA A 144 1.52 25.24 -5.42
C ALA A 144 0.14 24.94 -6.01
N LEU A 145 -0.89 24.89 -5.17
CA LEU A 145 -2.28 24.73 -5.60
C LEU A 145 -2.74 25.93 -6.46
N GLN A 146 -2.44 27.15 -6.02
CA GLN A 146 -2.71 28.37 -6.80
C GLN A 146 -1.97 28.35 -8.14
N CYS A 147 -0.71 27.92 -8.14
CA CYS A 147 0.09 27.78 -9.36
C CYS A 147 -0.52 26.75 -10.32
N ALA A 148 -0.94 25.58 -9.83
CA ALA A 148 -1.58 24.56 -10.64
C ALA A 148 -2.90 25.07 -11.25
N ARG A 149 -3.72 25.78 -10.47
CA ARG A 149 -4.96 26.41 -10.98
C ARG A 149 -4.70 27.48 -12.03
N ALA A 150 -3.67 28.31 -11.85
CA ALA A 150 -3.29 29.33 -12.84
C ALA A 150 -2.79 28.72 -14.16
N LEU A 151 -2.27 27.49 -14.12
CA LEU A 151 -1.78 26.73 -15.28
C LEU A 151 -2.87 25.88 -15.95
N GLY A 152 -4.12 25.97 -15.50
CA GLY A 152 -5.26 25.33 -16.14
C GLY A 152 -5.69 24.00 -15.52
N CYS A 153 -4.98 23.47 -14.51
CA CYS A 153 -5.36 22.21 -13.89
C CYS A 153 -6.72 22.30 -13.19
N GLU A 154 -7.59 21.33 -13.37
CA GLU A 154 -8.88 21.26 -12.69
C GLU A 154 -8.75 20.75 -11.25
N TRP A 155 -9.79 20.95 -10.43
CA TRP A 155 -9.93 20.31 -9.13
C TRP A 155 -11.14 19.39 -9.12
N SER A 156 -11.22 18.51 -8.13
CA SER A 156 -12.43 17.73 -7.86
C SER A 156 -12.65 17.58 -6.36
N ASP A 157 -13.72 16.88 -5.99
CA ASP A 157 -13.99 16.34 -4.65
C ASP A 157 -12.73 15.76 -3.97
N SER A 158 -11.95 14.96 -4.70
CA SER A 158 -10.68 14.41 -4.23
C SER A 158 -9.68 15.47 -3.70
N THR A 159 -9.72 16.70 -4.22
CA THR A 159 -8.82 17.78 -3.76
C THR A 159 -9.17 18.22 -2.34
N CYS A 160 -10.46 18.32 -2.00
CA CYS A 160 -10.91 18.59 -0.64
C CYS A 160 -10.59 17.41 0.29
N THR A 161 -10.82 16.18 -0.17
CA THR A 161 -10.53 14.95 0.58
C THR A 161 -9.04 14.84 0.94
N GLU A 162 -8.15 15.12 -0.01
CA GLU A 162 -6.70 15.06 0.20
C GLU A 162 -6.19 16.19 1.12
N ALA A 163 -6.68 17.44 0.96
CA ALA A 163 -6.38 18.51 1.94
C ALA A 163 -6.80 18.13 3.36
N THR A 164 -7.94 17.44 3.45
CA THR A 164 -8.55 17.04 4.70
C THR A 164 -7.80 15.89 5.36
N GLY A 165 -7.39 14.87 4.60
CA GLY A 165 -6.56 13.78 5.11
C GLY A 165 -5.16 14.22 5.57
N GLY A 166 -4.64 15.33 5.03
CA GLY A 166 -3.41 15.99 5.51
C GLY A 166 -3.62 16.96 6.70
N GLY A 167 -4.87 17.25 7.07
CA GLY A 167 -5.19 18.19 8.15
C GLY A 167 -4.97 19.66 7.79
N HIS A 168 -4.91 20.01 6.49
CA HIS A 168 -4.58 21.33 5.99
C HIS A 168 -5.79 22.28 5.91
N LEU A 169 -6.28 22.74 7.06
CA LEU A 169 -7.48 23.59 7.16
C LEU A 169 -7.39 24.88 6.33
N ALA A 170 -6.23 25.53 6.26
CA ALA A 170 -6.05 26.75 5.47
C ALA A 170 -6.25 26.52 3.97
N VAL A 171 -5.76 25.39 3.44
CA VAL A 171 -5.96 25.00 2.04
C VAL A 171 -7.43 24.74 1.76
N LEU A 172 -8.10 24.01 2.66
CA LEU A 172 -9.52 23.70 2.55
C LEU A 172 -10.40 24.97 2.59
N GLN A 173 -10.08 25.91 3.49
CA GLN A 173 -10.73 27.22 3.54
C GLN A 173 -10.57 27.99 2.23
N TRP A 174 -9.36 27.99 1.66
CA TRP A 174 -9.10 28.65 0.38
C TRP A 174 -9.87 28.00 -0.77
N LEU A 175 -9.92 26.66 -0.83
CA LEU A 175 -10.67 25.90 -1.84
C LEU A 175 -12.18 26.23 -1.80
N ARG A 176 -12.72 26.45 -0.60
CA ARG A 176 -14.13 26.81 -0.42
C ARG A 176 -14.45 28.28 -0.69
N ALA A 177 -13.44 29.16 -0.67
CA ALA A 177 -13.60 30.57 -1.03
C ALA A 177 -13.62 30.82 -2.55
N GLN A 178 -13.36 29.81 -3.38
CA GLN A 178 -13.30 29.95 -4.84
C GLN A 178 -14.67 30.00 -5.52
N GLN A 179 -14.71 30.45 -6.78
CA GLN A 179 -15.91 30.46 -7.63
C GLN A 179 -15.65 29.75 -8.97
N PRO A 180 -16.33 28.62 -9.26
CA PRO A 180 -17.17 27.84 -8.34
C PRO A 180 -16.33 27.25 -7.19
N PRO A 181 -16.92 27.00 -6.01
CA PRO A 181 -16.17 26.41 -4.91
C PRO A 181 -15.78 24.96 -5.25
N CYS A 182 -14.65 24.49 -4.72
CA CYS A 182 -14.25 23.10 -4.91
C CYS A 182 -15.36 22.18 -4.36
N PRO A 183 -15.81 21.17 -5.13
CA PRO A 183 -16.77 20.20 -4.63
C PRO A 183 -16.16 19.38 -3.49
N TRP A 184 -17.04 18.83 -2.66
CA TRP A 184 -16.73 17.88 -1.59
C TRP A 184 -17.82 16.83 -1.53
N ASP A 185 -17.56 15.77 -0.80
CA ASP A 185 -18.41 14.61 -0.61
C ASP A 185 -18.24 14.06 0.82
N GLU A 186 -18.89 12.94 1.12
CA GLU A 186 -18.86 12.25 2.41
C GLU A 186 -17.42 11.84 2.79
N TRP A 187 -16.59 11.50 1.79
CA TRP A 187 -15.17 11.14 1.99
C TRP A 187 -14.35 12.26 2.60
N THR A 188 -14.72 13.52 2.35
CA THR A 188 -14.06 14.66 2.99
C THR A 188 -14.22 14.59 4.51
N CYS A 189 -15.42 14.28 5.03
CA CYS A 189 -15.60 14.06 6.47
C CYS A 189 -14.93 12.76 6.95
N ALA A 190 -14.94 11.70 6.15
CA ALA A 190 -14.31 10.43 6.49
C ALA A 190 -12.79 10.55 6.72
N GLU A 191 -12.08 11.25 5.85
CA GLU A 191 -10.64 11.48 6.02
C GLU A 191 -10.32 12.39 7.20
N ALA A 192 -11.18 13.37 7.51
CA ALA A 192 -11.02 14.18 8.71
C ALA A 192 -11.19 13.32 9.98
N GLY A 193 -12.13 12.39 9.95
CA GLY A 193 -12.30 11.35 10.96
C GLY A 193 -11.06 10.51 11.13
N ARG A 194 -10.54 9.99 10.01
CA ARG A 194 -9.32 9.16 9.93
C ARG A 194 -8.08 9.82 10.52
N GLY A 195 -7.88 11.11 10.25
CA GLY A 195 -6.74 11.89 10.74
C GLY A 195 -6.93 12.49 12.13
N GLY A 196 -8.13 12.34 12.72
CA GLY A 196 -8.44 12.89 14.04
C GLY A 196 -8.59 14.42 14.05
N HIS A 197 -8.90 15.02 12.91
CA HIS A 197 -8.92 16.47 12.71
C HIS A 197 -10.24 17.10 13.19
N LEU A 198 -10.48 17.08 14.51
CA LEU A 198 -11.72 17.56 15.12
C LEU A 198 -12.07 19.02 14.74
N ALA A 199 -11.11 19.94 14.79
CA ALA A 199 -11.35 21.35 14.45
C ALA A 199 -11.77 21.53 12.98
N MET A 200 -11.26 20.67 12.09
CA MET A 200 -11.61 20.67 10.69
C MET A 200 -13.03 20.14 10.46
N LEU A 201 -13.41 19.04 11.13
CA LEU A 201 -14.79 18.55 11.12
C LEU A 201 -15.77 19.60 11.64
N GLN A 202 -15.43 20.28 12.74
CA GLN A 202 -16.22 21.38 13.27
C GLN A 202 -16.43 22.47 12.22
N TRP A 203 -15.36 22.89 11.53
CA TRP A 203 -15.43 23.88 10.48
C TRP A 203 -16.24 23.40 9.25
N LEU A 204 -16.09 22.14 8.83
CA LEU A 204 -16.87 21.56 7.73
C LEU A 204 -18.38 21.60 8.02
N ARG A 205 -18.77 21.42 9.29
CA ARG A 205 -20.18 21.48 9.73
C ARG A 205 -20.75 22.89 9.82
N THR A 206 -19.92 23.95 9.87
CA THR A 206 -20.42 25.34 9.85
C THR A 206 -20.73 25.86 8.44
N GLN A 207 -20.42 25.10 7.39
CA GLN A 207 -20.58 25.53 5.99
C GLN A 207 -22.03 25.43 5.50
N GLN A 208 -22.35 26.13 4.41
CA GLN A 208 -23.68 26.12 3.78
C GLN A 208 -23.58 25.78 2.27
N PRO A 209 -24.14 24.63 1.82
CA PRO A 209 -24.61 23.51 2.64
C PRO A 209 -23.45 22.89 3.44
N PRO A 210 -23.72 22.25 4.59
CA PRO A 210 -22.66 21.60 5.35
C PRO A 210 -22.12 20.40 4.56
N CYS A 211 -20.85 20.06 4.77
CA CYS A 211 -20.28 18.86 4.16
C CYS A 211 -21.11 17.64 4.57
N PRO A 212 -21.52 16.79 3.61
CA PRO A 212 -22.23 15.57 3.94
C PRO A 212 -21.28 14.62 4.70
N TRP A 213 -21.88 13.72 5.47
CA TRP A 213 -21.18 12.71 6.25
C TRP A 213 -22.05 11.47 6.34
N ASP A 214 -21.41 10.32 6.47
CA ASP A 214 -22.02 9.01 6.52
C ASP A 214 -21.30 8.13 7.55
N GLU A 215 -21.61 6.83 7.56
CA GLU A 215 -21.06 5.84 8.47
C GLU A 215 -19.52 5.77 8.39
N TRP A 216 -18.95 6.07 7.23
CA TRP A 216 -17.49 6.06 7.02
C TRP A 216 -16.76 7.09 7.87
N THR A 217 -17.42 8.18 8.25
CA THR A 217 -16.84 9.17 9.18
C THR A 217 -16.59 8.57 10.55
N CYS A 218 -17.53 7.78 11.07
CA CYS A 218 -17.34 7.04 12.31
C CYS A 218 -16.35 5.87 12.11
N THR A 219 -16.45 5.13 11.00
CA THR A 219 -15.59 3.97 10.72
C THR A 219 -14.11 4.34 10.64
N GLU A 220 -13.75 5.39 9.89
CA GLU A 220 -12.35 5.80 9.80
C GLU A 220 -11.86 6.51 11.08
N GLY A 221 -12.72 7.24 11.79
CA GLY A 221 -12.40 7.76 13.12
C GLY A 221 -12.12 6.66 14.15
N ALA A 222 -12.86 5.56 14.07
CA ALA A 222 -12.71 4.39 14.93
C ALA A 222 -11.43 3.61 14.63
N LYS A 223 -11.10 3.45 13.35
CA LYS A 223 -9.82 2.89 12.88
C LYS A 223 -8.61 3.69 13.37
N GLY A 224 -8.70 5.02 13.33
CA GLY A 224 -7.66 5.93 13.81
C GLY A 224 -7.54 6.01 15.34
N GLY A 225 -8.53 5.47 16.08
CA GLY A 225 -8.57 5.57 17.55
C GLY A 225 -8.98 6.95 18.06
N HIS A 226 -9.58 7.79 17.22
CA HIS A 226 -9.86 9.20 17.52
C HIS A 226 -11.17 9.36 18.30
N LEU A 227 -11.17 8.90 19.55
CA LEU A 227 -12.35 8.91 20.43
C LEU A 227 -13.02 10.29 20.56
N ALA A 228 -12.24 11.37 20.65
CA ALA A 228 -12.77 12.73 20.76
C ALA A 228 -13.58 13.16 19.51
N VAL A 229 -13.14 12.71 18.32
CA VAL A 229 -13.87 12.97 17.07
C VAL A 229 -15.20 12.21 17.08
N LEU A 230 -15.19 10.93 17.46
CA LEU A 230 -16.40 10.12 17.51
C LEU A 230 -17.41 10.65 18.54
N GLN A 231 -16.94 11.04 19.72
CA GLN A 231 -17.77 11.66 20.77
C GLN A 231 -18.44 12.93 20.26
N TRP A 232 -17.68 13.79 19.59
CA TRP A 232 -18.22 15.03 19.03
C TRP A 232 -19.21 14.77 17.88
N ALA A 233 -18.89 13.83 16.97
CA ALA A 233 -19.73 13.50 15.82
C ALA A 233 -21.08 12.87 16.25
N ARG A 234 -21.05 12.03 17.29
CA ARG A 234 -22.26 11.43 17.89
C ARG A 234 -23.09 12.41 18.73
N ALA A 235 -22.52 13.53 19.14
CA ALA A 235 -23.25 14.58 19.85
C ALA A 235 -24.00 15.56 18.92
N GLN A 236 -23.80 15.48 17.60
CA GLN A 236 -24.48 16.37 16.63
C GLN A 236 -25.96 16.00 16.42
N GLN A 237 -26.70 16.89 15.74
CA GLN A 237 -28.11 16.70 15.39
C GLN A 237 -28.32 16.94 13.87
N PRO A 238 -28.69 15.92 13.09
CA PRO A 238 -28.72 14.50 13.46
C PRO A 238 -27.30 13.98 13.78
N PRO A 239 -27.16 12.95 14.62
CA PRO A 239 -25.84 12.41 14.96
C PRO A 239 -25.26 11.68 13.75
N CYS A 240 -23.94 11.73 13.58
CA CYS A 240 -23.26 11.01 12.50
C CYS A 240 -23.59 9.51 12.58
N PRO A 241 -24.08 8.87 11.50
CA PRO A 241 -24.46 7.47 11.55
C PRO A 241 -23.22 6.58 11.77
N TRP A 242 -23.47 5.36 12.22
CA TRP A 242 -22.47 4.32 12.38
C TRP A 242 -23.11 2.96 12.11
N ASP A 243 -22.28 1.97 11.86
CA ASP A 243 -22.68 0.60 11.55
C ASP A 243 -21.63 -0.40 12.09
N GLU A 244 -21.78 -1.67 11.74
CA GLU A 244 -20.90 -2.76 12.16
C GLU A 244 -19.43 -2.53 11.71
N TYR A 245 -19.22 -1.77 10.62
CA TYR A 245 -17.88 -1.41 10.16
C TYR A 245 -17.14 -0.51 11.15
N THR A 246 -17.86 0.31 11.92
CA THR A 246 -17.24 1.13 12.96
C THR A 246 -16.59 0.25 14.04
N CYS A 247 -17.27 -0.79 14.49
CA CYS A 247 -16.72 -1.75 15.44
C CYS A 247 -15.59 -2.59 14.81
N SER A 248 -15.78 -3.13 13.61
CA SER A 248 -14.75 -3.98 12.98
C SER A 248 -13.47 -3.21 12.64
N ALA A 249 -13.57 -1.92 12.27
CA ALA A 249 -12.42 -1.07 12.04
C ALA A 249 -11.64 -0.76 13.32
N ALA A 250 -12.33 -0.42 14.41
CA ALA A 250 -11.68 -0.27 15.72
C ALA A 250 -11.04 -1.58 16.18
N ALA A 251 -11.71 -2.71 15.94
CA ALA A 251 -11.23 -4.03 16.32
C ALA A 251 -9.95 -4.43 15.57
N ARG A 252 -9.91 -4.22 14.24
CA ARG A 252 -8.71 -4.42 13.41
C ARG A 252 -7.52 -3.62 13.91
N SER A 253 -7.76 -2.35 14.23
CA SER A 253 -6.72 -1.42 14.68
C SER A 253 -6.36 -1.54 16.17
N GLY A 254 -6.99 -2.46 16.91
CA GLY A 254 -6.71 -2.68 18.34
C GLY A 254 -7.22 -1.56 19.25
N GLN A 255 -8.17 -0.75 18.79
CA GLN A 255 -8.66 0.45 19.50
C GLN A 255 -9.71 0.08 20.55
N LEU A 256 -9.28 -0.63 21.59
CA LEU A 256 -10.17 -1.15 22.64
C LEU A 256 -10.98 -0.05 23.35
N ALA A 257 -10.37 1.12 23.61
CA ALA A 257 -11.07 2.24 24.25
C ALA A 257 -12.23 2.78 23.40
N VAL A 258 -12.07 2.81 22.07
CA VAL A 258 -13.14 3.21 21.14
C VAL A 258 -14.26 2.19 21.15
N LEU A 259 -13.95 0.89 21.11
CA LEU A 259 -14.94 -0.18 21.19
C LEU A 259 -15.73 -0.15 22.49
N GLN A 260 -15.05 0.00 23.62
CA GLN A 260 -15.68 0.13 24.94
C GLN A 260 -16.64 1.31 24.98
N TRP A 261 -16.20 2.46 24.48
CA TRP A 261 -17.05 3.64 24.41
C TRP A 261 -18.24 3.41 23.47
N ALA A 262 -18.03 2.91 22.25
CA ALA A 262 -19.08 2.72 21.25
C ALA A 262 -20.16 1.71 21.71
N ARG A 263 -19.76 0.66 22.43
CA ARG A 263 -20.68 -0.33 23.01
C ARG A 263 -21.42 0.15 24.25
N ALA A 264 -20.95 1.21 24.90
CA ALA A 264 -21.65 1.85 26.03
C ALA A 264 -22.75 2.85 25.61
N GLN A 265 -22.93 3.09 24.31
CA GLN A 265 -23.86 4.10 23.77
C GLN A 265 -25.30 3.57 23.71
N GLN A 266 -26.26 4.48 23.49
CA GLN A 266 -27.70 4.14 23.40
C GLN A 266 -28.31 4.74 22.11
N PRO A 267 -28.69 3.91 21.12
CA PRO A 267 -28.40 2.48 21.01
C PRO A 267 -26.90 2.22 20.87
N PRO A 268 -26.40 1.06 21.30
CA PRO A 268 -24.98 0.74 21.19
C PRO A 268 -24.61 0.50 19.73
N CYS A 269 -23.39 0.86 19.33
CA CYS A 269 -22.92 0.63 17.95
C CYS A 269 -23.01 -0.87 17.62
N PRO A 270 -23.63 -1.25 16.50
CA PRO A 270 -23.79 -2.65 16.16
C PRO A 270 -22.44 -3.31 15.88
N TRP A 271 -22.41 -4.63 16.00
CA TRP A 271 -21.26 -5.46 15.71
C TRP A 271 -21.72 -6.84 15.23
N ASP A 272 -20.84 -7.54 14.56
CA ASP A 272 -21.09 -8.83 13.93
C ASP A 272 -19.79 -9.68 13.92
N GLU A 273 -19.84 -10.82 13.24
CA GLU A 273 -18.72 -11.76 13.13
C GLU A 273 -17.47 -11.10 12.52
N TYR A 274 -17.65 -10.08 11.67
CA TYR A 274 -16.54 -9.33 11.08
C TYR A 274 -15.74 -8.54 12.12
N THR A 275 -16.34 -8.19 13.26
CA THR A 275 -15.61 -7.53 14.35
C THR A 275 -14.57 -8.47 14.96
N CYS A 276 -14.93 -9.73 15.19
CA CYS A 276 -14.01 -10.75 15.68
C CYS A 276 -12.98 -11.13 14.61
N SER A 277 -13.39 -11.36 13.36
CA SER A 277 -12.44 -11.74 12.30
C SER A 277 -11.44 -10.63 11.97
N ALA A 278 -11.85 -9.37 12.04
CA ALA A 278 -10.96 -8.22 11.86
C ALA A 278 -9.93 -8.07 13.01
N ALA A 279 -10.34 -8.29 14.26
CA ALA A 279 -9.39 -8.34 15.38
C ALA A 279 -8.42 -9.52 15.24
N ALA A 280 -8.93 -10.67 14.81
CA ALA A 280 -8.14 -11.89 14.61
C ALA A 280 -7.10 -11.72 13.49
N SER A 281 -7.46 -11.09 12.36
CA SER A 281 -6.56 -10.85 11.23
C SER A 281 -5.36 -9.97 11.57
N SER A 282 -5.51 -9.11 12.59
CA SER A 282 -4.48 -8.17 13.05
C SER A 282 -3.85 -8.58 14.38
N GLY A 283 -4.19 -9.77 14.91
CA GLY A 283 -3.57 -10.32 16.11
C GLY A 283 -4.01 -9.65 17.42
N GLN A 284 -5.15 -8.95 17.41
CA GLN A 284 -5.63 -8.13 18.53
C GLN A 284 -6.31 -8.98 19.61
N LEU A 285 -5.52 -9.81 20.30
CA LEU A 285 -6.02 -10.75 21.31
C LEU A 285 -6.79 -10.07 22.46
N ALA A 286 -6.34 -8.90 22.92
CA ALA A 286 -7.00 -8.16 23.99
C ALA A 286 -8.42 -7.69 23.58
N VAL A 287 -8.60 -7.31 22.31
CA VAL A 287 -9.91 -6.95 21.76
C VAL A 287 -10.83 -8.16 21.71
N LEU A 288 -10.34 -9.32 21.23
CA LEU A 288 -11.12 -10.56 21.18
C LEU A 288 -11.54 -11.04 22.58
N GLN A 289 -10.63 -10.99 23.55
CA GLN A 289 -10.92 -11.32 24.94
C GLN A 289 -12.00 -10.42 25.53
N TRP A 290 -11.87 -9.12 25.30
CA TRP A 290 -12.88 -8.17 25.74
C TRP A 290 -14.22 -8.39 25.06
N ALA A 291 -14.27 -8.53 23.73
CA ALA A 291 -15.49 -8.73 22.96
C ALA A 291 -16.22 -10.02 23.35
N ARG A 292 -15.47 -11.08 23.69
CA ARG A 292 -16.03 -12.35 24.16
C ARG A 292 -16.60 -12.28 25.57
N ALA A 293 -16.14 -11.35 26.41
CA ALA A 293 -16.63 -11.16 27.78
C ALA A 293 -17.94 -10.33 27.87
N GLN A 294 -18.45 -9.83 26.74
CA GLN A 294 -19.63 -8.95 26.69
C GLN A 294 -20.94 -9.74 26.74
N GLN A 295 -22.06 -9.06 27.01
CA GLN A 295 -23.40 -9.65 27.07
C GLN A 295 -24.38 -8.89 26.16
N PRO A 296 -24.88 -9.51 25.06
CA PRO A 296 -24.41 -10.77 24.48
C PRO A 296 -22.96 -10.65 23.98
N PRO A 297 -22.19 -11.76 23.92
CA PRO A 297 -20.85 -11.73 23.37
C PRO A 297 -20.89 -11.38 21.88
N CYS A 298 -19.84 -10.75 21.38
CA CYS A 298 -19.69 -10.54 19.94
C CYS A 298 -19.71 -11.90 19.23
N PRO A 299 -20.51 -12.08 18.17
CA PRO A 299 -20.52 -13.34 17.45
C PRO A 299 -19.18 -13.56 16.74
N TRP A 300 -18.87 -14.82 16.48
CA TRP A 300 -17.73 -15.26 15.68
C TRP A 300 -18.16 -16.44 14.82
N ASP A 301 -17.37 -16.73 13.80
CA ASP A 301 -17.53 -17.90 12.95
C ASP A 301 -16.15 -18.38 12.47
N ARG A 302 -16.13 -19.32 11.52
CA ARG A 302 -14.89 -19.93 11.00
C ARG A 302 -13.95 -18.89 10.37
N THR A 303 -14.48 -17.78 9.86
CA THR A 303 -13.66 -16.68 9.30
C THR A 303 -12.73 -16.09 10.35
N THR A 304 -13.08 -16.14 11.63
CA THR A 304 -12.21 -15.66 12.71
C THR A 304 -10.93 -16.48 12.82
N CYS A 305 -11.02 -17.82 12.66
CA CYS A 305 -9.85 -18.69 12.63
C CYS A 305 -9.06 -18.54 11.32
N ILE A 306 -9.74 -18.47 10.18
CA ILE A 306 -9.13 -18.28 8.84
C ILE A 306 -8.29 -17.00 8.83
N GLU A 307 -8.84 -15.89 9.31
CA GLU A 307 -8.16 -14.61 9.34
C GLU A 307 -6.98 -14.57 10.33
N ALA A 308 -7.11 -15.19 11.51
CA ALA A 308 -5.98 -15.36 12.43
C ALA A 308 -4.84 -16.18 11.79
N ALA A 309 -5.20 -17.23 11.03
CA ALA A 309 -4.25 -18.07 10.34
C ALA A 309 -3.52 -17.32 9.21
N ARG A 310 -4.28 -16.57 8.39
CA ARG A 310 -3.76 -15.70 7.33
C ARG A 310 -2.79 -14.64 7.88
N GLY A 311 -3.14 -14.01 9.01
CA GLY A 311 -2.28 -13.04 9.71
C GLY A 311 -1.05 -13.68 10.40
N GLY A 312 -1.02 -15.00 10.55
CA GLY A 312 0.07 -15.70 11.25
C GLY A 312 0.00 -15.58 12.78
N HIS A 313 -1.17 -15.29 13.34
CA HIS A 313 -1.36 -15.00 14.76
C HIS A 313 -1.67 -16.28 15.57
N LEU A 314 -0.67 -17.14 15.77
CA LEU A 314 -0.82 -18.42 16.49
C LEU A 314 -1.38 -18.27 17.91
N ALA A 315 -1.00 -17.22 18.65
CA ALA A 315 -1.51 -16.97 20.00
C ALA A 315 -3.04 -16.71 20.01
N VAL A 316 -3.56 -16.08 18.96
CA VAL A 316 -5.00 -15.87 18.79
C VAL A 316 -5.70 -17.20 18.54
N LEU A 317 -5.19 -18.03 17.62
CA LEU A 317 -5.76 -19.37 17.37
C LEU A 317 -5.76 -20.27 18.61
N GLN A 318 -4.66 -20.25 19.37
CA GLN A 318 -4.57 -20.97 20.65
C GLN A 318 -5.64 -20.52 21.63
N TRP A 319 -5.83 -19.21 21.76
CA TRP A 319 -6.85 -18.65 22.64
C TRP A 319 -8.27 -18.99 22.15
N LEU A 320 -8.56 -18.86 20.86
CA LEU A 320 -9.84 -19.20 20.24
C LEU A 320 -10.19 -20.68 20.45
N ARG A 321 -9.20 -21.56 20.35
CA ARG A 321 -9.39 -23.00 20.56
C ARG A 321 -9.65 -23.37 22.02
N ALA A 322 -9.17 -22.57 22.97
CA ALA A 322 -9.39 -22.78 24.40
C ALA A 322 -10.79 -22.33 24.89
N GLN A 323 -11.61 -21.71 24.04
CA GLN A 323 -12.93 -21.19 24.41
C GLN A 323 -13.99 -22.30 24.52
N GLN A 324 -15.10 -22.00 25.21
CA GLN A 324 -16.26 -22.88 25.33
C GLN A 324 -17.55 -22.16 24.88
N PRO A 325 -18.21 -22.62 23.81
CA PRO A 325 -17.68 -23.52 22.78
C PRO A 325 -16.46 -22.90 22.05
N PRO A 326 -15.55 -23.73 21.49
CA PRO A 326 -14.43 -23.21 20.72
C PRO A 326 -14.92 -22.51 19.44
N CYS A 327 -14.15 -21.54 18.96
CA CYS A 327 -14.41 -20.97 17.63
C CYS A 327 -14.31 -22.08 16.57
N PRO A 328 -15.27 -22.21 15.64
CA PRO A 328 -15.19 -23.20 14.59
C PRO A 328 -13.99 -22.91 13.66
N TRP A 329 -13.48 -23.96 13.04
CA TRP A 329 -12.50 -23.92 11.96
C TRP A 329 -12.88 -24.95 10.91
N ASP A 330 -12.23 -24.87 9.76
CA ASP A 330 -12.41 -25.71 8.58
C ASP A 330 -11.09 -25.76 7.77
N GLU A 331 -11.13 -26.43 6.62
CA GLU A 331 -10.00 -26.63 5.71
C GLU A 331 -9.35 -25.31 5.30
N GLU A 332 -10.17 -24.26 5.10
CA GLU A 332 -9.71 -22.91 4.76
C GLU A 332 -8.76 -22.33 5.81
N THR A 333 -8.85 -22.76 7.07
CA THR A 333 -7.93 -22.32 8.14
C THR A 333 -6.51 -22.86 7.90
N CYS A 334 -6.38 -24.12 7.47
CA CYS A 334 -5.10 -24.70 7.06
C CYS A 334 -4.61 -24.06 5.74
N THR A 335 -5.50 -23.87 4.77
CA THR A 335 -5.19 -23.19 3.49
C THR A 335 -4.63 -21.79 3.72
N ALA A 336 -5.22 -21.00 4.61
CA ALA A 336 -4.74 -19.66 4.96
C ALA A 336 -3.36 -19.68 5.65
N ALA A 337 -3.12 -20.63 6.56
CA ALA A 337 -1.80 -20.80 7.19
C ALA A 337 -0.73 -21.22 6.18
N ALA A 338 -1.10 -22.08 5.21
CA ALA A 338 -0.24 -22.55 4.14
C ALA A 338 0.13 -21.43 3.16
N PHE A 339 -0.84 -20.61 2.76
CA PHE A 339 -0.64 -19.40 1.95
C PHE A 339 0.37 -18.43 2.58
N GLY A 340 0.32 -18.26 3.90
CA GLY A 340 1.24 -17.39 4.64
C GLY A 340 2.59 -18.04 5.01
N GLY A 341 2.84 -19.28 4.60
CA GLY A 341 4.13 -19.96 4.84
C GLY A 341 4.35 -20.41 6.29
N ARG A 342 3.27 -20.58 7.08
CA ARG A 342 3.33 -20.71 8.54
C ARG A 342 3.45 -22.17 9.00
N VAL A 343 4.59 -22.84 8.74
CA VAL A 343 4.81 -24.26 9.10
C VAL A 343 4.50 -24.57 10.57
N ALA A 344 4.99 -23.75 11.52
CA ALA A 344 4.77 -23.98 12.95
C ALA A 344 3.28 -23.89 13.36
N MET A 345 2.50 -23.07 12.65
CA MET A 345 1.06 -22.96 12.86
C MET A 345 0.34 -24.19 12.33
N LEU A 346 0.69 -24.67 11.13
CA LEU A 346 0.15 -25.91 10.58
C LEU A 346 0.44 -27.11 11.49
N GLN A 347 1.69 -27.23 11.98
CA GLN A 347 2.06 -28.24 12.97
C GLN A 347 1.17 -28.17 14.21
N TRP A 348 0.90 -26.97 14.71
CA TRP A 348 0.03 -26.78 15.87
C TRP A 348 -1.43 -27.17 15.56
N LEU A 349 -1.97 -26.76 14.41
CA LEU A 349 -3.34 -27.06 13.96
C LEU A 349 -3.58 -28.58 13.84
N CYS A 350 -2.62 -29.32 13.29
CA CYS A 350 -2.72 -30.77 13.11
C CYS A 350 -2.52 -31.56 14.40
N ALA A 351 -1.91 -30.96 15.41
CA ALA A 351 -1.75 -31.58 16.73
C ALA A 351 -3.02 -31.47 17.61
N GLN A 352 -4.06 -30.78 17.16
CA GLN A 352 -5.30 -30.55 17.92
C GLN A 352 -6.22 -31.78 17.88
N GLN A 353 -7.20 -31.82 18.80
CA GLN A 353 -8.23 -32.86 18.86
C GLN A 353 -9.65 -32.25 18.80
N PRO A 354 -10.45 -32.55 17.77
CA PRO A 354 -10.02 -33.10 16.46
C PRO A 354 -9.02 -32.17 15.76
N PRO A 355 -8.15 -32.68 14.88
CA PRO A 355 -7.24 -31.85 14.10
C PRO A 355 -8.03 -30.92 13.17
N CYS A 356 -7.46 -29.76 12.85
CA CYS A 356 -8.01 -28.93 11.77
C CYS A 356 -7.88 -29.71 10.46
N PRO A 357 -8.96 -29.84 9.67
CA PRO A 357 -8.88 -30.55 8.40
C PRO A 357 -8.02 -29.76 7.39
N TRP A 358 -7.52 -30.46 6.38
CA TRP A 358 -6.80 -29.91 5.23
C TRP A 358 -7.30 -30.63 3.97
N ASP A 359 -7.03 -30.05 2.81
CA ASP A 359 -7.42 -30.55 1.49
C ASP A 359 -6.39 -30.15 0.41
N GLU A 360 -6.72 -30.40 -0.86
CA GLU A 360 -5.87 -30.07 -2.01
C GLU A 360 -5.57 -28.57 -2.12
N GLU A 361 -6.47 -27.72 -1.63
CA GLU A 361 -6.27 -26.26 -1.62
C GLU A 361 -5.15 -25.86 -0.68
N THR A 362 -4.91 -26.62 0.40
CA THR A 362 -3.82 -26.35 1.33
C THR A 362 -2.45 -26.43 0.63
N CYS A 363 -2.23 -27.43 -0.23
CA CYS A 363 -1.02 -27.53 -1.05
C CYS A 363 -0.97 -26.42 -2.12
N SER A 364 -2.09 -26.16 -2.79
CA SER A 364 -2.17 -25.15 -3.84
C SER A 364 -1.88 -23.73 -3.33
N ALA A 365 -2.37 -23.39 -2.14
CA ALA A 365 -2.10 -22.12 -1.47
C ALA A 365 -0.62 -21.98 -1.03
N ALA A 366 -0.01 -23.04 -0.51
CA ALA A 366 1.43 -23.02 -0.23
C ALA A 366 2.27 -22.83 -1.50
N ALA A 367 1.81 -23.40 -2.62
CA ALA A 367 2.44 -23.22 -3.92
C ALA A 367 2.29 -21.79 -4.47
N GLU A 368 1.10 -21.19 -4.33
CA GLU A 368 0.82 -19.80 -4.70
C GLU A 368 1.72 -18.82 -3.95
N GLY A 369 1.90 -19.02 -2.64
CA GLY A 369 2.79 -18.19 -1.80
C GLY A 369 4.29 -18.51 -1.95
N GLY A 370 4.65 -19.52 -2.76
CA GLY A 370 6.04 -19.90 -3.00
C GLY A 370 6.71 -20.60 -1.82
N HIS A 371 5.92 -21.16 -0.91
CA HIS A 371 6.40 -21.70 0.35
C HIS A 371 6.80 -23.18 0.24
N LEU A 372 7.90 -23.44 -0.45
CA LEU A 372 8.44 -24.79 -0.66
C LEU A 372 8.60 -25.60 0.64
N GLY A 373 9.03 -24.97 1.73
CA GLY A 373 9.18 -25.63 3.04
C GLY A 373 7.85 -26.14 3.62
N VAL A 374 6.74 -25.43 3.38
CA VAL A 374 5.39 -25.87 3.76
C VAL A 374 5.01 -27.11 2.96
N LEU A 375 5.18 -27.08 1.64
CA LEU A 375 4.87 -28.22 0.76
C LEU A 375 5.68 -29.47 1.13
N GLN A 376 6.97 -29.32 1.39
CA GLN A 376 7.82 -30.43 1.85
C GLN A 376 7.31 -31.02 3.16
N TRP A 377 6.91 -30.17 4.11
CA TRP A 377 6.36 -30.62 5.38
C TRP A 377 5.00 -31.30 5.22
N LEU A 378 4.09 -30.75 4.40
CA LEU A 378 2.77 -31.32 4.10
C LEU A 378 2.91 -32.70 3.44
N ARG A 379 3.85 -32.88 2.51
CA ARG A 379 4.09 -34.17 1.86
C ARG A 379 4.70 -35.22 2.78
N ALA A 380 5.39 -34.81 3.84
CA ALA A 380 5.98 -35.71 4.82
C ALA A 380 4.98 -36.27 5.85
N GLN A 381 3.73 -35.77 5.87
CA GLN A 381 2.69 -36.22 6.81
C GLN A 381 2.13 -37.60 6.47
N GLN A 382 1.44 -38.22 7.44
CA GLN A 382 0.76 -39.52 7.28
C GLN A 382 -0.70 -39.42 7.77
N PRO A 383 -1.70 -39.49 6.86
CA PRO A 383 -1.57 -39.45 5.40
C PRO A 383 -1.00 -38.11 4.91
N PRO A 384 -0.31 -38.06 3.75
CA PRO A 384 0.14 -36.81 3.17
C PRO A 384 -1.07 -35.93 2.82
N CYS A 385 -0.90 -34.62 2.91
CA CYS A 385 -1.91 -33.68 2.39
C CYS A 385 -2.14 -33.98 0.90
N PRO A 386 -3.40 -34.11 0.45
CA PRO A 386 -3.66 -34.31 -0.96
C PRO A 386 -3.22 -33.08 -1.76
N TRP A 387 -2.97 -33.30 -3.05
CA TRP A 387 -2.60 -32.26 -4.00
C TRP A 387 -3.12 -32.64 -5.39
N ASP A 388 -3.43 -31.66 -6.22
CA ASP A 388 -3.93 -31.82 -7.58
C ASP A 388 -3.13 -30.93 -8.57
N GLU A 389 -3.54 -30.90 -9.84
CA GLU A 389 -2.93 -30.04 -10.86
C GLU A 389 -2.92 -28.55 -10.49
N ARG A 390 -3.82 -28.09 -9.61
CA ARG A 390 -3.85 -26.69 -9.16
C ARG A 390 -2.58 -26.31 -8.42
N THR A 391 -1.92 -27.26 -7.76
CA THR A 391 -0.63 -26.97 -7.09
C THR A 391 0.42 -26.48 -8.10
N CYS A 392 0.48 -27.05 -9.31
CA CYS A 392 1.36 -26.54 -10.37
C CYS A 392 0.85 -25.22 -10.96
N ILE A 393 -0.46 -25.07 -11.15
CA ILE A 393 -1.06 -23.85 -11.70
C ILE A 393 -0.79 -22.65 -10.79
N GLU A 394 -0.96 -22.82 -9.48
CA GLU A 394 -0.77 -21.76 -8.49
C GLU A 394 0.70 -21.43 -8.25
N ALA A 395 1.60 -22.44 -8.29
CA ALA A 395 3.03 -22.17 -8.34
C ALA A 395 3.44 -21.34 -9.58
N ALA A 396 2.80 -21.58 -10.73
CA ALA A 396 3.00 -20.79 -11.94
C ALA A 396 2.40 -19.38 -11.82
N ARG A 397 1.26 -19.22 -11.15
CA ARG A 397 0.65 -17.90 -10.84
C ARG A 397 1.58 -17.02 -10.04
N GLY A 398 2.18 -17.56 -8.98
CA GLY A 398 3.16 -16.85 -8.14
C GLY A 398 4.55 -16.70 -8.79
N GLY A 399 4.80 -17.33 -9.95
CA GLY A 399 6.11 -17.31 -10.61
C GLY A 399 7.17 -18.14 -9.88
N HIS A 400 6.76 -19.11 -9.06
CA HIS A 400 7.62 -19.84 -8.14
C HIS A 400 8.24 -21.09 -8.78
N LEU A 401 9.23 -20.86 -9.66
CA LEU A 401 9.93 -21.92 -10.40
C LEU A 401 10.49 -23.03 -9.50
N ALA A 402 11.04 -22.70 -8.32
CA ALA A 402 11.60 -23.69 -7.39
C ALA A 402 10.53 -24.66 -6.85
N VAL A 403 9.30 -24.17 -6.63
CA VAL A 403 8.17 -25.00 -6.21
C VAL A 403 7.78 -25.96 -7.32
N LEU A 404 7.64 -25.47 -8.56
CA LEU A 404 7.34 -26.30 -9.74
C LEU A 404 8.38 -27.39 -9.97
N GLN A 405 9.67 -27.04 -9.90
CA GLN A 405 10.78 -27.99 -10.02
C GLN A 405 10.69 -29.10 -8.97
N TRP A 406 10.45 -28.72 -7.72
CA TRP A 406 10.32 -29.69 -6.64
C TRP A 406 9.07 -30.57 -6.77
N ALA A 407 7.92 -29.99 -7.12
CA ALA A 407 6.65 -30.71 -7.26
C ALA A 407 6.71 -31.73 -8.40
N ARG A 408 7.39 -31.39 -9.51
CA ARG A 408 7.62 -32.30 -10.65
C ARG A 408 8.67 -33.37 -10.38
N ALA A 409 9.55 -33.18 -9.39
CA ALA A 409 10.51 -34.19 -8.96
C ALA A 409 9.91 -35.24 -7.99
N GLN A 410 8.68 -35.06 -7.51
CA GLN A 410 8.04 -36.02 -6.59
C GLN A 410 7.56 -37.30 -7.31
N GLN A 411 7.23 -38.32 -6.52
CA GLN A 411 6.62 -39.56 -6.99
C GLN A 411 5.28 -39.82 -6.25
N PRO A 412 4.14 -39.89 -6.96
CA PRO A 412 3.96 -39.48 -8.36
C PRO A 412 4.23 -37.98 -8.54
N PRO A 413 4.66 -37.53 -9.73
CA PRO A 413 4.93 -36.12 -9.95
C PRO A 413 3.62 -35.35 -10.03
N CYS A 414 3.60 -34.11 -9.54
CA CYS A 414 2.38 -33.28 -9.59
C CYS A 414 1.87 -33.17 -11.03
N ALA A 415 0.57 -33.39 -11.22
CA ALA A 415 -0.06 -33.22 -12.52
C ALA A 415 0.01 -31.75 -12.96
N TRP A 416 -0.04 -31.54 -14.27
CA TRP A 416 -0.18 -30.23 -14.87
C TRP A 416 -1.02 -30.31 -16.14
N ASP A 417 -1.55 -29.18 -16.57
CA ASP A 417 -2.31 -29.03 -17.81
C ASP A 417 -1.94 -27.70 -18.50
N GLU A 418 -2.70 -27.32 -19.54
CA GLU A 418 -2.42 -26.11 -20.31
C GLU A 418 -2.54 -24.80 -19.52
N TRP A 419 -3.20 -24.83 -18.35
CA TRP A 419 -3.37 -23.66 -17.51
C TRP A 419 -2.06 -23.23 -16.87
N VAL A 420 -1.11 -24.14 -16.63
CA VAL A 420 0.22 -23.78 -16.09
C VAL A 420 0.93 -22.79 -17.03
N CYS A 421 0.94 -23.06 -18.33
CA CYS A 421 1.52 -22.14 -19.32
C CYS A 421 0.70 -20.86 -19.46
N THR A 422 -0.63 -20.98 -19.51
CA THR A 422 -1.55 -19.85 -19.63
C THR A 422 -1.38 -18.85 -18.50
N ILE A 423 -1.38 -19.31 -17.25
CA ILE A 423 -1.26 -18.48 -16.07
C ILE A 423 0.16 -17.92 -15.92
N ALA A 424 1.20 -18.70 -16.25
CA ALA A 424 2.56 -18.17 -16.30
C ALA A 424 2.72 -17.04 -17.33
N ALA A 425 2.06 -17.15 -18.49
CA ALA A 425 2.05 -16.11 -19.53
C ALA A 425 1.30 -14.85 -19.08
N LEU A 426 0.12 -15.02 -18.46
CA LEU A 426 -0.65 -13.92 -17.88
C LEU A 426 0.15 -13.16 -16.82
N GLY A 427 0.86 -13.90 -15.94
CA GLY A 427 1.72 -13.31 -14.91
C GLY A 427 3.07 -12.77 -15.40
N GLY A 428 3.40 -12.94 -16.69
CA GLY A 428 4.69 -12.51 -17.26
C GLY A 428 5.90 -13.34 -16.76
N HIS A 429 5.68 -14.55 -16.25
CA HIS A 429 6.70 -15.38 -15.60
C HIS A 429 7.54 -16.16 -16.61
N LEU A 430 8.39 -15.46 -17.37
CA LEU A 430 9.20 -16.02 -18.46
C LEU A 430 10.05 -17.23 -18.03
N ALA A 431 10.67 -17.20 -16.84
CA ALA A 431 11.50 -18.29 -16.35
C ALA A 431 10.70 -19.58 -16.12
N VAL A 432 9.43 -19.45 -15.67
CA VAL A 432 8.51 -20.57 -15.53
C VAL A 432 8.17 -21.14 -16.91
N LEU A 433 7.76 -20.29 -17.85
CA LEU A 433 7.42 -20.68 -19.23
C LEU A 433 8.57 -21.43 -19.93
N GLN A 434 9.78 -20.89 -19.86
CA GLN A 434 10.98 -21.52 -20.42
C GLN A 434 11.21 -22.90 -19.82
N TRP A 435 11.09 -23.01 -18.50
CA TRP A 435 11.34 -24.27 -17.82
C TRP A 435 10.26 -25.30 -18.14
N VAL A 436 8.95 -24.98 -18.05
CA VAL A 436 7.87 -25.96 -18.29
C VAL A 436 7.84 -26.46 -19.74
N ARG A 437 8.25 -25.63 -20.71
CA ARG A 437 8.36 -26.04 -22.12
C ARG A 437 9.62 -26.85 -22.42
N ALA A 438 10.65 -26.78 -21.59
CA ALA A 438 11.87 -27.59 -21.72
C ALA A 438 11.73 -29.03 -21.16
N GLN A 439 10.61 -29.36 -20.53
CA GLN A 439 10.38 -30.66 -19.87
C GLN A 439 9.99 -31.76 -20.87
N GLN A 440 10.07 -33.02 -20.46
CA GLN A 440 9.66 -34.18 -21.27
C GLN A 440 8.63 -35.04 -20.52
N PRO A 441 7.38 -35.18 -21.00
CA PRO A 441 6.78 -34.37 -22.06
C PRO A 441 6.67 -32.89 -21.65
N PRO A 442 6.72 -31.95 -22.61
CA PRO A 442 6.63 -30.54 -22.28
C PRO A 442 5.18 -30.19 -21.90
N CYS A 443 5.00 -29.21 -21.02
CA CYS A 443 3.66 -28.83 -20.55
C CYS A 443 2.76 -28.46 -21.74
N PRO A 444 1.55 -29.04 -21.88
CA PRO A 444 0.64 -28.64 -22.96
C PRO A 444 0.36 -27.15 -22.89
N TRP A 445 0.06 -26.53 -24.02
CA TRP A 445 -0.25 -25.10 -24.08
C TRP A 445 -0.97 -24.72 -25.35
N ASN A 446 -1.74 -23.63 -25.27
CA ASN A 446 -2.27 -22.92 -26.42
C ASN A 446 -1.44 -21.65 -26.63
N ALA A 447 -0.50 -21.70 -27.58
CA ALA A 447 0.40 -20.58 -27.84
C ALA A 447 -0.33 -19.29 -28.21
N ALA A 448 -1.40 -19.37 -29.03
CA ALA A 448 -2.22 -18.23 -29.45
C ALA A 448 -2.88 -17.54 -28.27
N PHE A 449 -3.45 -18.34 -27.38
CA PHE A 449 -4.05 -17.82 -26.16
C PHE A 449 -3.01 -17.20 -25.23
N CYS A 450 -1.88 -17.88 -24.99
CA CYS A 450 -0.80 -17.40 -24.13
C CYS A 450 -0.22 -16.06 -24.64
N TYR A 451 -0.05 -15.91 -25.95
CA TYR A 451 0.43 -14.66 -26.56
C TYR A 451 -0.58 -13.52 -26.45
N GLY A 452 -1.89 -13.82 -26.58
CA GLY A 452 -2.93 -12.80 -26.52
C GLY A 452 -3.18 -12.23 -25.12
N ILE A 453 -2.89 -13.00 -24.07
CA ILE A 453 -3.15 -12.60 -22.67
C ILE A 453 -1.93 -12.03 -21.93
N THR A 454 -0.71 -12.21 -22.47
CA THR A 454 0.49 -11.76 -21.78
C THR A 454 0.68 -10.26 -21.95
N GLU A 455 0.89 -9.55 -20.84
CA GLU A 455 1.21 -8.12 -20.86
C GLU A 455 2.74 -7.86 -20.85
N ASP A 456 3.55 -8.89 -20.58
CA ASP A 456 5.00 -8.78 -20.52
C ASP A 456 5.63 -8.97 -21.91
N ALA A 457 6.39 -7.96 -22.35
CA ALA A 457 6.98 -7.94 -23.69
C ALA A 457 8.03 -9.04 -23.92
N ALA A 458 8.79 -9.41 -22.89
CA ALA A 458 9.81 -10.45 -23.01
C ALA A 458 9.16 -11.84 -23.08
N ALA A 459 8.12 -12.08 -22.27
CA ALA A 459 7.29 -13.26 -22.36
C ALA A 459 6.61 -13.37 -23.74
N ALA A 460 5.98 -12.29 -24.23
CA ALA A 460 5.35 -12.25 -25.56
C ALA A 460 6.32 -12.60 -26.69
N GLN A 461 7.51 -11.97 -26.68
CA GLN A 461 8.55 -12.24 -27.68
C GLN A 461 9.01 -13.69 -27.65
N TRP A 462 9.21 -14.23 -26.45
CA TRP A 462 9.62 -15.62 -26.28
C TRP A 462 8.52 -16.60 -26.73
N ILE A 463 7.26 -16.36 -26.35
CA ILE A 463 6.11 -17.19 -26.75
C ILE A 463 6.01 -17.26 -28.29
N ARG A 464 6.12 -16.11 -28.96
CA ARG A 464 6.08 -16.04 -30.43
C ARG A 464 7.22 -16.85 -31.07
N ALA A 465 8.44 -16.72 -30.53
CA ALA A 465 9.59 -17.48 -31.02
C ALA A 465 9.41 -19.00 -30.80
N GLN A 466 8.95 -19.40 -29.61
CA GLN A 466 8.75 -20.79 -29.24
C GLN A 466 7.66 -21.46 -30.08
N ALA A 467 6.54 -20.78 -30.29
CA ALA A 467 5.45 -21.29 -31.12
C ALA A 467 5.85 -21.43 -32.60
N ALA A 468 6.65 -20.50 -33.13
CA ALA A 468 7.21 -20.61 -34.47
C ALA A 468 8.10 -21.86 -34.62
N LEU A 469 8.88 -22.22 -33.59
CA LEU A 469 9.65 -23.47 -33.57
C LEU A 469 8.76 -24.71 -33.55
N GLU A 470 7.58 -24.61 -32.96
CA GLU A 470 6.57 -25.68 -32.88
C GLU A 470 5.62 -25.72 -34.08
N GLY A 471 5.80 -24.82 -35.06
CA GLY A 471 4.98 -24.73 -36.27
C GLY A 471 3.58 -24.14 -36.05
N VAL A 472 3.36 -23.45 -34.92
CA VAL A 472 2.08 -22.82 -34.57
C VAL A 472 2.18 -21.31 -34.82
N ALA A 473 1.24 -20.78 -35.61
CA ALA A 473 1.13 -19.34 -35.84
C ALA A 473 0.43 -18.66 -34.67
N VAL A 474 0.96 -17.51 -34.25
CA VAL A 474 0.53 -16.76 -33.05
C VAL A 474 0.42 -15.27 -33.34
#